data_AF-A0A954LKH3-F1
#
_entry.id   AF-A0A954LKH3-F1
#
_cell.length_a   1.000
_cell.length_b   1.000
_cell.length_c   1.000
_cell.angle_alpha   90.00
_cell.angle_beta   90.00
_cell.angle_gamma   90.00
#
_symmetry.space_group_name_H-M   'P 1'
#
loop_
_entity.id
_entity.type
_entity.pdbx_description
1 polymer ?
#
loop_
_entity_poly.entity_id
_entity_poly.type
_entity_poly.pdbx_seq_one_letter_code
_entity_poly.pdbx_strand_id
1 'polypeptide(L)'
;TINMDGTALYEAVAVLFIAQAYNGFVMPIDQQIIVAVTALMASVGAAGIPSAGLVMMAIVLQAVGLPLDAQGLIIAVDRVLDMCRTAVNVWSDSCGCAVLARFEQDPTSDTATTADAT
;
A
#
# COMPACT_ATOMS: atom_id res chain seq x y z
N THR A 1 6.31 -9.70 4.74
CA THR A 1 6.38 -8.22 4.82
C THR A 1 4.98 -7.70 5.01
N ILE A 2 4.61 -7.26 6.22
CA ILE A 2 3.22 -6.84 6.53
C ILE A 2 2.93 -5.41 6.04
N ASN A 3 3.96 -4.58 5.89
CA ASN A 3 3.81 -3.20 5.47
C ASN A 3 3.87 -3.08 3.94
N MET A 4 2.73 -2.79 3.32
CA MET A 4 2.64 -2.53 1.89
C MET A 4 1.70 -1.33 1.63
N ASP A 5 1.86 -0.27 2.42
CA ASP A 5 1.06 0.97 2.30
C ASP A 5 1.16 1.59 0.90
N GLY A 6 2.33 1.51 0.25
CA GLY A 6 2.51 1.97 -1.13
C GLY A 6 1.67 1.19 -2.15
N THR A 7 1.33 -0.07 -1.86
CA THR A 7 0.46 -0.90 -2.71
C THR A 7 -1.00 -0.52 -2.55
N ALA A 8 -1.46 -0.36 -1.31
CA ALA A 8 -2.82 0.06 -1.02
C ALA A 8 -3.13 1.45 -1.60
N LEU A 9 -2.20 2.40 -1.47
CA LEU A 9 -2.35 3.75 -2.01
C LEU A 9 -2.36 3.75 -3.54
N TYR A 10 -1.47 2.97 -4.17
CA TYR A 10 -1.47 2.80 -5.62
C TYR A 10 -2.80 2.26 -6.13
N GLU A 11 -3.33 1.20 -5.53
CA GLU A 11 -4.59 0.57 -5.96
C GLU A 11 -5.76 1.52 -5.83
N ALA A 12 -5.87 2.24 -4.72
CA ALA A 12 -6.92 3.23 -4.52
C ALA A 12 -6.88 4.34 -5.58
N VAL A 13 -5.70 4.91 -5.84
CA VAL A 13 -5.54 6.00 -6.82
C VAL A 13 -5.76 5.50 -8.26
N ALA A 14 -5.24 4.33 -8.59
CA ALA A 14 -5.38 3.70 -9.90
C ALA A 14 -6.85 3.40 -10.26
N VAL A 15 -7.63 2.89 -9.32
CA VAL A 15 -9.05 2.55 -9.54
C VAL A 15 -9.88 3.82 -9.70
N LEU A 16 -9.60 4.85 -8.90
CA LEU A 16 -10.23 6.17 -9.08
C LEU A 16 -9.91 6.77 -10.44
N PHE A 17 -8.65 6.67 -10.87
CA PHE A 17 -8.21 7.13 -12.19
C PHE A 17 -8.91 6.37 -13.32
N ILE A 18 -8.96 5.04 -13.25
CA ILE A 18 -9.65 4.21 -14.24
C ILE A 18 -11.15 4.55 -14.29
N ALA A 19 -11.81 4.66 -13.14
CA ALA A 19 -13.22 5.01 -13.07
C ALA A 19 -13.51 6.36 -13.72
N GLN A 20 -12.67 7.37 -13.47
CA GLN A 20 -12.83 8.68 -14.10
C GLN A 20 -12.54 8.64 -15.61
N ALA A 21 -11.51 7.90 -16.03
CA ALA A 21 -11.10 7.80 -17.44
C ALA A 21 -12.09 7.01 -18.31
N TYR A 22 -12.70 5.93 -17.79
CA TYR A 22 -13.61 5.07 -18.54
C TYR A 22 -15.07 5.49 -18.43
N ASN A 23 -15.55 5.82 -17.23
CA ASN A 23 -16.96 6.12 -16.99
C ASN A 23 -17.28 7.62 -17.10
N GLY A 24 -16.26 8.49 -17.16
CA GLY A 24 -16.44 9.93 -17.36
C GLY A 24 -17.07 10.67 -16.18
N PHE A 25 -17.25 10.01 -15.03
CA PHE A 25 -17.79 10.62 -13.81
C PHE A 25 -16.94 10.31 -12.58
N VAL A 26 -17.03 11.19 -11.58
CA VAL A 26 -16.37 11.00 -10.28
C VAL A 26 -17.14 9.95 -9.50
N MET A 27 -16.44 8.89 -9.10
CA MET A 27 -16.97 7.82 -8.27
C MET A 27 -17.57 8.39 -6.97
N PRO A 28 -18.79 8.03 -6.58
CA PRO A 28 -19.42 8.53 -5.35
C PRO A 28 -18.68 7.98 -4.10
N ILE A 29 -18.72 8.73 -2.99
CA ILE A 29 -17.91 8.48 -1.77
C ILE A 29 -18.11 7.07 -1.20
N ASP A 30 -19.32 6.53 -1.28
CA ASP A 30 -19.66 5.17 -0.85
C ASP A 30 -18.80 4.11 -1.57
N GLN A 31 -18.65 4.24 -2.90
CA GLN A 31 -17.80 3.34 -3.66
C GLN A 31 -16.31 3.58 -3.38
N GLN A 32 -15.88 4.83 -3.15
CA GLN A 32 -14.49 5.12 -2.80
C GLN A 32 -14.08 4.46 -1.48
N ILE A 33 -14.99 4.40 -0.50
CA ILE A 33 -14.76 3.70 0.78
C ILE A 33 -14.60 2.20 0.54
N ILE A 34 -15.46 1.60 -0.29
CA ILE A 34 -15.36 0.18 -0.65
C ILE A 34 -14.03 -0.12 -1.33
N VAL A 35 -13.58 0.73 -2.26
CA VAL A 35 -12.25 0.61 -2.90
C VAL A 35 -11.14 0.68 -1.88
N ALA A 36 -11.16 1.67 -0.98
CA ALA A 36 -10.12 1.84 0.04
C ALA A 36 -10.01 0.62 0.97
N VAL A 37 -11.14 0.11 1.46
CA VAL A 37 -11.17 -1.08 2.32
C VAL A 37 -10.69 -2.32 1.56
N THR A 38 -11.14 -2.49 0.31
CA THR A 38 -10.75 -3.62 -0.53
C THR A 38 -9.26 -3.60 -0.84
N ALA A 39 -8.71 -2.45 -1.24
CA ALA A 39 -7.28 -2.28 -1.52
C ALA A 39 -6.43 -2.53 -0.26
N LEU A 40 -6.89 -2.11 0.92
CA LEU A 40 -6.20 -2.35 2.19
C LEU A 40 -6.19 -3.85 2.53
N MET A 41 -7.33 -4.52 2.43
CA MET A 41 -7.42 -5.97 2.66
C MET A 41 -6.59 -6.77 1.64
N ALA A 42 -6.61 -6.35 0.39
CA ALA A 42 -5.84 -6.98 -0.68
C ALA A 42 -4.32 -6.80 -0.43
N SER A 43 -3.89 -5.59 -0.07
CA SER A 43 -2.48 -5.26 0.21
C SER A 43 -1.83 -6.18 1.25
N VAL A 44 -2.54 -6.49 2.34
CA VAL A 44 -2.06 -7.45 3.36
C VAL A 44 -1.91 -8.87 2.81
N GLY A 45 -2.79 -9.28 1.88
CA GLY A 45 -2.75 -10.59 1.23
C GLY A 45 -1.65 -10.74 0.16
N ALA A 46 -1.14 -9.64 -0.38
CA ALA A 46 -0.17 -9.62 -1.49
C ALA A 46 1.30 -9.81 -1.06
N ALA A 47 1.56 -9.85 0.24
CA ALA A 47 2.90 -9.83 0.86
C ALA A 47 3.88 -10.93 0.39
N GLY A 48 3.42 -11.95 -0.35
CA GLY A 48 4.23 -13.09 -0.79
C GLY A 48 4.33 -13.30 -2.30
N ILE A 49 3.73 -12.44 -3.14
CA ILE A 49 3.59 -12.71 -4.59
C ILE A 49 4.61 -11.88 -5.41
N PRO A 50 5.58 -12.53 -6.10
CA PRO A 50 6.43 -11.82 -7.07
C PRO A 50 5.59 -11.35 -8.27
N SER A 51 5.71 -10.06 -8.64
CA SER A 51 4.84 -9.36 -9.61
C SER A 51 3.41 -9.05 -9.12
N ALA A 52 3.23 -8.77 -7.82
CA ALA A 52 1.93 -8.46 -7.22
C ALA A 52 1.13 -7.36 -7.95
N GLY A 53 1.77 -6.32 -8.49
CA GLY A 53 1.09 -5.12 -9.02
C GLY A 53 -0.02 -5.39 -10.05
N LEU A 54 0.20 -6.28 -11.01
CA LEU A 54 -0.77 -6.58 -12.08
C LEU A 54 -1.91 -7.50 -11.60
N VAL A 55 -1.61 -8.46 -10.73
CA VAL A 55 -2.60 -9.40 -10.17
C VAL A 55 -3.54 -8.67 -9.23
N MET A 56 -2.97 -7.79 -8.41
CA MET A 56 -3.73 -7.01 -7.44
C MET A 56 -4.69 -6.02 -8.11
N MET A 57 -4.23 -5.34 -9.16
CA MET A 57 -5.09 -4.45 -9.95
C MET A 57 -6.30 -5.20 -10.53
N ALA A 58 -6.10 -6.43 -11.03
CA ALA A 58 -7.18 -7.25 -11.56
C ALA A 58 -8.20 -7.68 -10.48
N ILE A 59 -7.75 -7.89 -9.24
CA ILE A 59 -8.62 -8.20 -8.10
C ILE A 59 -9.46 -6.98 -7.72
N VAL A 60 -8.85 -5.80 -7.60
CA VAL A 60 -9.58 -4.59 -7.20
C VAL A 60 -10.56 -4.15 -8.28
N LEU A 61 -10.19 -4.20 -9.57
CA LEU A 61 -11.10 -3.89 -10.68
C LEU A 61 -12.33 -4.81 -10.68
N GLN A 62 -12.15 -6.12 -10.44
CA GLN A 62 -13.28 -7.05 -10.30
C GLN A 62 -14.16 -6.73 -9.08
N ALA A 63 -13.56 -6.32 -7.96
CA ALA A 63 -14.30 -6.01 -6.74
C ALA A 63 -15.23 -4.79 -6.90
N VAL A 64 -14.88 -3.82 -7.75
CA VAL A 64 -15.76 -2.69 -8.11
C VAL A 64 -16.53 -2.88 -9.42
N GLY A 65 -16.41 -4.03 -10.09
CA GLY A 65 -17.14 -4.34 -11.32
C GLY A 65 -16.68 -3.56 -12.55
N LEU A 66 -15.42 -3.10 -12.56
CA LEU A 66 -14.83 -2.43 -13.70
C LEU A 66 -14.21 -3.45 -14.69
N PRO A 67 -14.26 -3.17 -16.01
CA PRO A 67 -13.72 -4.07 -17.02
C PRO A 67 -12.20 -4.20 -16.89
N LEU A 68 -11.69 -5.44 -16.98
CA LEU A 68 -10.25 -5.73 -16.93
C LEU A 68 -9.48 -5.08 -18.08
N ASP A 69 -10.13 -4.82 -19.22
CA ASP A 69 -9.52 -4.12 -20.36
C ASP A 69 -9.01 -2.72 -19.99
N ALA A 70 -9.60 -2.09 -18.96
CA ALA A 70 -9.16 -0.79 -18.47
C ALA A 70 -7.77 -0.82 -17.78
N GLN A 71 -7.30 -2.00 -17.37
CA GLN A 71 -5.95 -2.19 -16.84
C GLN A 71 -4.87 -1.83 -17.88
N GLY A 72 -5.19 -1.87 -19.18
CA GLY A 72 -4.28 -1.50 -20.26
C GLY A 72 -3.69 -0.09 -20.15
N LEU A 73 -4.45 0.86 -19.59
CA LEU A 73 -3.99 2.23 -19.35
C LEU A 73 -2.87 2.29 -18.29
N ILE A 74 -2.90 1.38 -17.32
CA ILE A 74 -1.95 1.33 -16.21
C ILE A 74 -0.69 0.56 -16.58
N ILE A 75 -0.80 -0.48 -17.43
CA ILE A 75 0.36 -1.29 -17.87
C ILE A 75 1.48 -0.43 -18.47
N ALA A 76 1.13 0.67 -19.15
CA ALA A 76 2.12 1.59 -19.75
C ALA A 76 2.98 2.32 -18.71
N VAL A 77 2.44 2.59 -17.52
CA VAL A 77 3.11 3.32 -16.43
C VAL A 77 3.51 2.43 -15.26
N ASP A 78 3.03 1.17 -15.25
CA ASP A 78 3.20 0.18 -14.18
C ASP A 78 4.67 0.02 -13.77
N ARG A 79 5.61 0.04 -14.73
CA ARG A 79 7.05 -0.09 -14.43
C ARG A 79 7.60 1.03 -13.56
N VAL A 80 7.21 2.27 -13.81
CA VAL A 80 7.66 3.42 -13.01
C VAL A 80 6.95 3.41 -11.66
N LEU A 81 5.66 3.09 -11.65
CA LEU A 81 4.86 3.08 -10.44
C LEU A 81 5.25 1.94 -9.49
N ASP A 82 5.70 0.80 -10.02
CA ASP A 82 6.20 -0.32 -9.22
C ASP A 82 7.54 0.02 -8.53
N MET A 83 8.41 0.76 -9.20
CA MET A 83 9.63 1.30 -8.59
C MET A 83 9.29 2.29 -7.46
N CYS A 84 8.34 3.22 -7.70
CA CYS A 84 7.88 4.15 -6.66
C CYS A 84 7.25 3.44 -5.46
N ARG A 85 6.42 2.42 -5.70
CA ARG A 85 5.79 1.59 -4.65
C ARG A 85 6.85 0.96 -3.76
N THR A 86 7.90 0.40 -4.35
CA THR A 86 8.97 -0.26 -3.59
C THR A 86 9.72 0.76 -2.73
N ALA A 87 10.00 1.96 -3.28
CA ALA A 87 10.64 3.05 -2.53
C ALA A 87 9.80 3.53 -1.34
N VAL A 88 8.48 3.70 -1.54
CA VAL A 88 7.56 4.12 -0.46
C VAL A 88 7.46 3.06 0.64
N ASN A 89 7.41 1.77 0.28
CA ASN A 89 7.37 0.70 1.27
C ASN A 89 8.63 0.69 2.14
N VAL A 90 9.82 0.81 1.53
CA VAL A 90 11.10 0.88 2.27
C VAL A 90 11.18 2.14 3.14
N TRP A 91 10.69 3.27 2.64
CA TRP A 91 10.62 4.51 3.41
C TRP A 91 9.72 4.38 4.64
N SER A 92 8.53 3.78 4.48
CA SER A 92 7.59 3.54 5.57
C SER A 92 8.19 2.63 6.65
N ASP A 93 8.85 1.53 6.24
CA ASP A 93 9.55 0.64 7.18
C ASP A 93 10.66 1.37 7.95
N SER A 94 11.40 2.25 7.28
CA SER A 94 12.46 3.05 7.91
C SER A 94 11.90 4.06 8.92
N CYS A 95 10.79 4.74 8.59
CA CYS A 95 10.07 5.60 9.52
C CYS A 95 9.51 4.81 10.71
N GLY A 96 8.97 3.61 10.48
CA GLY A 96 8.50 2.71 11.53
C GLY A 96 9.60 2.35 12.52
N CYS A 97 10.78 1.95 12.03
CA CYS A 97 11.95 1.70 12.88
C CYS A 97 12.38 2.93 13.68
N ALA A 98 12.40 4.13 13.08
CA ALA A 98 12.77 5.36 13.78
C ALA A 98 11.77 5.75 14.88
N VAL A 99 10.47 5.54 14.64
CA VAL A 99 9.41 5.76 15.64
C VAL A 99 9.54 4.73 16.77
N LEU A 100 9.72 3.45 16.43
CA LEU A 100 9.89 2.39 17.42
C LEU A 100 11.11 2.65 18.33
N ALA A 101 12.24 3.02 17.74
CA ALA A 101 13.46 3.38 18.48
C ALA A 101 13.24 4.57 19.43
N ARG A 102 12.34 5.50 19.09
CA ARG A 102 11.99 6.64 19.95
C ARG A 102 11.02 6.25 21.07
N PHE A 103 10.13 5.30 20.84
CA PHE A 103 9.25 4.73 21.88
C PHE A 103 10.03 3.80 22.83
N GLU A 104 11.05 3.09 22.36
CA GLU A 104 11.95 2.29 23.21
C GLU A 104 12.91 3.14 24.05
N GLN A 105 13.06 4.43 23.73
CA GLN A 105 13.78 5.43 24.52
C GLN A 105 12.94 6.07 25.64
N ASP A 106 11.71 5.60 25.89
CA ASP A 106 11.01 5.94 27.14
C ASP A 106 11.82 5.40 28.35
N PRO A 107 11.87 6.13 29.49
CA PRO A 107 13.04 6.20 30.37
C PRO A 107 13.30 4.99 31.29
N THR A 108 12.61 3.87 31.10
CA THR A 108 12.74 2.71 31.99
C THR A 108 13.88 1.75 31.61
N SER A 109 14.52 1.93 30.45
CA SER A 109 15.64 1.09 30.01
C SER A 109 17.02 1.54 30.53
N ASP A 110 17.14 2.72 31.14
CA ASP A 110 18.40 3.19 31.75
C ASP A 110 18.74 2.51 33.09
N THR A 111 17.86 1.66 33.64
CA THR A 111 18.16 0.96 34.91
C THR A 111 18.93 -0.35 34.71
N ALA A 112 19.09 -0.86 33.48
CA ALA A 112 19.68 -2.19 33.27
C ALA A 112 21.20 -2.21 33.05
N THR A 113 21.85 -1.07 32.73
CA THR A 113 23.28 -1.06 32.33
C THR A 113 24.26 -0.77 33.47
N THR A 114 23.80 -0.34 34.66
CA THR A 114 24.70 -0.03 35.79
C THR A 114 24.89 -1.17 36.79
N ALA A 115 24.38 -2.38 36.53
CA ALA A 115 24.46 -3.51 37.47
C ALA A 115 25.67 -4.45 37.25
N ASP A 116 26.48 -4.28 36.20
CA ASP A 116 27.56 -5.21 35.83
C ASP A 116 28.98 -4.61 35.94
N ALA A 117 29.19 -3.70 36.90
CA ALA A 117 30.48 -3.03 37.12
C ALA A 117 31.01 -3.07 38.56
N THR A 118 30.61 -4.07 39.37
CA THR A 118 31.22 -4.35 40.69
C THR A 118 31.39 -5.83 40.93
#